data_AF-A0A9C8E2H1-F1
#
_entry.id   AF-A0A9C8E2H1-F1
#
_cell.length_a   1.000
_cell.length_b   1.000
_cell.length_c   1.000
_cell.angle_alpha   90.00
_cell.angle_beta   90.00
_cell.angle_gamma   90.00
#
_symmetry.space_group_name_H-M   'P 1'
#
loop_
_entity.id
_entity.type
_entity.pdbx_description
1 polymer ?
#
loop_
_entity_poly.entity_id
_entity_poly.type
_entity_poly.pdbx_seq_one_letter_code
_entity_poly.pdbx_strand_id
1 'polypeptide(L)'
;MWRAIELALGMTILILTIAACSKASSTPLPGKTIIPTPGGEDIRKPAVAGRFYPGDTEKLSRMVEAMLAQAQKVVEPDPIVVIAPHAGYIYSGQVAAWAFKQVEGRDYEFVVVLGVNHQTPTFDKISVYAGDAFETPLGRVPIQKEIANALIEAHERILFDRKVHKPEHSIEVEIPFLQKVLPDVPIVPIIIGAPTEENCRILADALV
;
A
#
# COMPACT_ATOMS: atom_id res chain seq x y z
N MET A 1 -14.14 24.03 -19.87
CA MET A 1 -15.44 23.48 -20.26
C MET A 1 -15.46 22.01 -19.87
N TRP A 2 -15.87 21.71 -18.63
CA TRP A 2 -16.24 20.36 -18.22
C TRP A 2 -17.51 20.47 -17.41
N ARG A 3 -18.61 19.96 -17.96
CA ARG A 3 -19.91 19.87 -17.30
C ARG A 3 -20.01 18.50 -16.62
N ALA A 4 -20.64 18.55 -15.45
CA ALA A 4 -21.04 17.44 -14.60
C ALA A 4 -21.82 16.34 -15.33
N ILE A 5 -21.64 15.10 -14.86
CA ILE A 5 -22.64 14.05 -14.92
C ILE A 5 -22.62 13.36 -13.55
N GLU A 6 -23.61 13.67 -12.72
CA GLU A 6 -24.13 12.73 -11.73
C GLU A 6 -25.17 11.84 -12.43
N LEU A 7 -25.17 10.54 -12.13
CA LEU A 7 -26.40 9.77 -11.93
C LEU A 7 -26.07 8.49 -11.13
N ALA A 8 -26.90 8.29 -10.12
CA ALA A 8 -26.80 7.33 -9.05
C ALA A 8 -26.84 5.86 -9.51
N LEU A 9 -26.03 5.01 -8.88
CA LEU A 9 -26.36 3.67 -8.44
C LEU A 9 -25.47 3.34 -7.24
N GLY A 10 -26.10 3.00 -6.11
CA GLY A 10 -25.43 2.76 -4.84
C GLY A 10 -24.49 1.57 -4.91
N MET A 11 -23.20 1.87 -4.89
CA MET A 11 -22.13 0.95 -4.53
C MET A 11 -21.00 1.83 -4.03
N THR A 12 -20.68 1.74 -2.74
CA THR A 12 -19.58 2.49 -2.13
C THR A 12 -18.27 1.92 -2.68
N ILE A 13 -17.88 2.37 -3.88
CA ILE A 13 -16.57 2.11 -4.47
C ILE A 13 -15.61 3.05 -3.74
N LEU A 14 -14.87 2.46 -2.80
CA LEU A 14 -13.79 3.11 -2.11
C LEU A 14 -12.63 3.28 -3.10
N ILE A 15 -12.53 4.49 -3.66
CA ILE A 15 -11.45 4.93 -4.54
C ILE A 15 -10.19 5.03 -3.69
N LEU A 16 -9.12 4.37 -4.11
CA LEU A 16 -7.83 4.45 -3.45
C LEU A 16 -6.73 4.64 -4.49
N THR A 17 -6.22 5.87 -4.52
CA THR A 17 -5.21 6.38 -5.45
C THR A 17 -3.82 5.89 -5.05
N ILE A 18 -3.13 5.20 -5.94
CA ILE A 18 -1.69 4.92 -5.82
C ILE A 18 -1.00 5.83 -6.82
N ALA A 19 -0.38 6.92 -6.38
CA ALA A 19 0.51 7.70 -7.25
C ALA A 19 1.88 7.02 -7.27
N ALA A 20 2.33 6.56 -8.43
CA ALA A 20 3.73 6.22 -8.67
C ALA A 20 4.39 7.37 -9.46
N CYS A 21 5.33 8.07 -8.84
CA CYS A 21 6.15 9.08 -9.51
C CYS A 21 7.08 8.40 -10.52
N SER A 22 7.00 8.78 -11.79
CA SER A 22 8.05 8.46 -12.76
C SER A 22 9.28 9.33 -12.49
N LYS A 23 10.48 8.81 -12.80
CA LYS A 23 11.78 9.49 -12.65
C LYS A 23 11.74 10.95 -13.12
N ALA A 24 11.68 11.88 -12.16
CA ALA A 24 12.18 13.24 -12.29
C ALA A 24 13.48 13.33 -11.50
N SER A 25 14.47 14.06 -12.03
CA SER A 25 15.80 14.20 -11.44
C SER A 25 15.72 14.69 -9.98
N SER A 26 16.07 13.84 -9.03
CA SER A 26 16.07 14.18 -7.61
C SER A 26 17.29 15.04 -7.26
N THR A 27 17.03 16.28 -6.85
CA THR A 27 18.00 17.06 -6.09
C THR A 27 17.86 16.65 -4.62
N PRO A 28 18.93 16.30 -3.89
CA PRO A 28 18.81 15.88 -2.50
C PRO A 28 18.26 17.03 -1.64
N LEU A 29 17.20 16.77 -0.88
CA LEU A 29 16.77 17.68 0.18
C LEU A 29 17.81 17.67 1.32
N PRO A 30 18.11 18.84 1.93
CA PRO A 30 19.13 18.94 2.96
C PRO A 30 18.73 18.14 4.21
N GLY A 31 19.56 17.16 4.54
CA GLY A 31 19.34 16.21 5.61
C GLY A 31 19.34 16.84 7.01
N LYS A 32 18.38 16.39 7.83
CA LYS A 32 18.43 16.52 9.27
C LYS A 32 18.67 15.12 9.84
N THR A 33 19.65 15.02 10.73
CA THR A 33 20.14 13.77 11.33
C THR A 33 18.99 12.92 11.88
N ILE A 34 18.77 11.75 11.28
CA ILE A 34 17.89 10.71 11.83
C ILE A 34 18.58 10.15 13.06
N ILE A 35 18.02 10.39 14.24
CA ILE A 35 18.49 9.78 15.48
C ILE A 35 18.05 8.31 15.44
N PRO A 36 18.97 7.32 15.41
CA PRO A 36 18.60 5.92 15.48
C PRO A 36 17.94 5.64 16.82
N THR A 37 16.72 5.09 16.81
CA THR A 37 16.09 4.58 18.04
C THR A 37 16.90 3.38 18.54
N PRO A 38 17.34 3.33 19.81
CA PRO A 38 18.03 2.17 20.35
C PRO A 38 17.01 1.05 20.61
N GLY A 39 17.17 -0.09 19.92
CA GLY A 39 16.55 -1.37 20.29
C GLY A 39 15.61 -1.98 19.24
N GLY A 40 16.15 -2.92 18.45
CA GLY A 40 15.38 -3.82 17.56
C GLY A 40 14.85 -3.17 16.27
N GLU A 41 14.73 -3.96 15.21
CA GLU A 41 14.02 -3.55 13.99
C GLU A 41 12.51 -3.42 14.28
N ASP A 42 11.89 -2.33 13.85
CA ASP A 42 10.45 -2.08 13.90
C ASP A 42 9.77 -2.75 12.69
N ILE A 43 9.40 -4.02 12.89
CA ILE A 43 8.79 -4.84 11.86
C ILE A 43 7.28 -4.95 12.09
N ARG A 44 6.48 -4.57 11.09
CA ARG A 44 5.05 -4.87 11.06
C ARG A 44 4.88 -6.36 10.80
N LYS A 45 4.36 -7.09 11.78
CA LYS A 45 4.03 -8.52 11.67
C LYS A 45 2.68 -8.72 10.96
N PRO A 46 2.46 -9.86 10.29
CA PRO A 46 1.18 -10.15 9.66
C PRO A 46 0.11 -10.35 10.75
N ALA A 47 -1.03 -9.69 10.55
CA ALA A 47 -2.21 -9.78 11.39
C ALA A 47 -3.15 -10.89 10.92
N VAL A 48 -3.22 -11.19 9.62
CA VAL A 48 -4.25 -12.07 9.02
C VAL A 48 -3.70 -13.30 8.29
N ALA A 49 -2.39 -13.55 8.36
CA ALA A 49 -1.80 -14.82 7.92
C ALA A 49 -2.48 -16.02 8.62
N GLY A 50 -2.83 -17.04 7.84
CA GLY A 50 -3.61 -18.20 8.30
C GLY A 50 -5.13 -17.96 8.35
N ARG A 51 -5.61 -16.75 8.07
CA ARG A 51 -7.03 -16.39 8.04
C ARG A 51 -7.48 -15.89 6.67
N PHE A 52 -6.84 -14.84 6.16
CA PHE A 52 -7.16 -14.27 4.84
C PHE A 52 -6.36 -14.88 3.71
N TYR A 53 -5.17 -15.38 4.02
CA TYR A 53 -4.31 -16.12 3.10
C TYR A 53 -3.53 -17.17 3.88
N PRO A 54 -2.94 -18.19 3.24
CA PRO A 54 -2.18 -19.23 3.93
C PRO A 54 -1.03 -18.66 4.78
N GLY A 55 -0.92 -19.10 6.03
CA GLY A 55 0.22 -18.72 6.89
C GLY A 55 1.52 -19.46 6.59
N ASP A 56 1.46 -20.48 5.73
CA ASP A 56 2.59 -21.30 5.29
C ASP A 56 3.18 -20.72 4.00
N THR A 57 4.51 -20.54 3.97
CA THR A 57 5.25 -19.91 2.87
C THR A 57 4.99 -20.59 1.52
N GLU A 58 5.12 -21.91 1.45
CA GLU A 58 4.97 -22.67 0.21
C GLU A 58 3.54 -22.67 -0.31
N LYS A 59 2.55 -22.79 0.58
CA LYS A 59 1.13 -22.68 0.22
C LYS A 59 0.77 -21.28 -0.26
N LEU A 60 1.25 -20.24 0.42
CA LEU A 60 1.00 -18.86 0.02
C LEU A 60 1.62 -18.56 -1.34
N SER A 61 2.90 -18.95 -1.52
CA SER A 61 3.64 -18.76 -2.77
C SER A 61 2.90 -19.36 -3.96
N ARG A 62 2.54 -20.64 -3.87
CA ARG A 62 1.80 -21.35 -4.93
C ARG A 62 0.43 -20.75 -5.20
N MET A 63 -0.29 -20.33 -4.15
CA MET A 63 -1.61 -19.72 -4.32
C MET A 63 -1.53 -18.41 -5.11
N VAL A 64 -0.61 -17.52 -4.74
CA VAL A 64 -0.41 -16.23 -5.42
C VAL A 64 0.06 -16.44 -6.86
N GLU A 65 1.04 -17.31 -7.07
CA GLU A 65 1.55 -17.65 -8.41
C GLU A 65 0.46 -18.24 -9.32
N ALA A 66 -0.38 -19.14 -8.80
CA ALA A 66 -1.49 -19.72 -9.56
C ALA A 66 -2.55 -18.68 -9.94
N MET A 67 -2.81 -17.70 -9.08
CA MET A 67 -3.73 -16.59 -9.41
C MET A 67 -3.12 -15.65 -10.46
N LEU A 68 -1.83 -15.31 -10.32
CA LEU A 68 -1.11 -14.46 -11.28
C LEU A 68 -0.97 -15.12 -12.66
N ALA A 69 -0.79 -16.44 -12.72
CA ALA A 69 -0.69 -17.20 -13.97
C ALA A 69 -2.00 -17.21 -14.78
N GLN A 70 -3.14 -17.01 -14.11
CA GLN A 70 -4.46 -16.89 -14.74
C GLN A 70 -4.77 -15.47 -15.22
N ALA A 71 -3.97 -14.47 -14.82
CA ALA A 71 -4.11 -13.09 -15.23
C ALA A 71 -3.25 -12.78 -16.46
N GLN A 72 -3.73 -11.88 -17.31
CA GLN A 72 -3.00 -11.40 -18.47
C GLN A 72 -2.64 -9.91 -18.32
N LYS A 73 -1.46 -9.53 -18.80
CA LYS A 73 -1.06 -8.12 -18.92
C LYS A 73 -1.75 -7.52 -20.15
N VAL A 74 -2.56 -6.49 -19.94
CA VAL A 74 -3.43 -5.90 -20.97
C VAL A 74 -3.37 -4.37 -21.03
N VAL A 75 -2.73 -3.72 -20.06
CA VAL A 75 -2.68 -2.26 -19.96
C VAL A 75 -1.37 -1.69 -20.50
N GLU A 76 -1.50 -0.78 -21.48
CA GLU A 76 -0.42 0.03 -22.08
C GLU A 76 -0.89 1.49 -22.22
N PRO A 77 -0.05 2.51 -21.91
CA PRO A 77 1.30 2.40 -21.36
C PRO A 77 1.27 1.92 -19.90
N ASP A 78 2.44 1.81 -19.29
CA ASP A 78 2.58 1.30 -17.94
C ASP A 78 1.72 2.07 -16.90
N PRO A 79 0.76 1.43 -16.18
CA PRO A 79 0.04 2.05 -15.09
C PRO A 79 0.93 2.68 -14.02
N ILE A 80 0.54 3.88 -13.61
CA ILE A 80 1.00 4.55 -12.39
C ILE A 80 0.15 4.17 -11.17
N VAL A 81 -1.08 3.67 -11.39
CA VAL A 81 -2.07 3.31 -10.37
C VAL A 81 -2.66 1.95 -10.72
N VAL A 82 -2.84 1.09 -9.73
CA VAL A 82 -3.74 -0.08 -9.80
C VAL A 82 -4.69 -0.08 -8.61
N ILE A 83 -5.88 -0.64 -8.77
CA ILE A 83 -6.88 -0.78 -7.71
C ILE A 83 -7.19 -2.27 -7.55
N ALA A 84 -7.10 -2.76 -6.33
CA ALA A 84 -7.32 -4.17 -6.00
C ALA A 84 -8.26 -4.32 -4.78
N PRO A 85 -9.07 -5.39 -4.74
CA PRO A 85 -9.91 -5.72 -3.58
C PRO A 85 -9.15 -6.48 -2.47
N HIS A 86 -9.28 -6.02 -1.23
CA HIS A 86 -8.52 -6.51 -0.07
C HIS A 86 -9.23 -7.54 0.83
N ALA A 87 -10.16 -8.35 0.29
CA ALA A 87 -10.77 -9.43 1.08
C ALA A 87 -9.82 -10.65 1.21
N GLY A 88 -10.27 -11.69 1.94
CA GLY A 88 -9.55 -12.97 1.96
C GLY A 88 -9.36 -13.54 0.54
N TYR A 89 -8.23 -14.19 0.29
CA TYR A 89 -7.79 -14.61 -1.06
C TYR A 89 -8.77 -15.54 -1.76
N ILE A 90 -9.49 -16.37 -1.00
CA ILE A 90 -10.54 -17.25 -1.56
C ILE A 90 -11.70 -16.46 -2.19
N TYR A 91 -11.90 -15.20 -1.80
CA TYR A 91 -12.97 -14.34 -2.29
C TYR A 91 -12.50 -13.34 -3.34
N SER A 92 -11.36 -12.68 -3.10
CA SER A 92 -10.91 -11.55 -3.93
C SER A 92 -9.53 -11.73 -4.58
N GLY A 93 -8.78 -12.76 -4.19
CA GLY A 93 -7.38 -12.93 -4.60
C GLY A 93 -7.20 -13.01 -6.11
N GLN A 94 -8.12 -13.69 -6.82
CA GLN A 94 -8.04 -13.76 -8.28
C GLN A 94 -8.24 -12.40 -8.95
N VAL A 95 -9.11 -11.54 -8.40
CA VAL A 95 -9.35 -10.19 -8.93
C VAL A 95 -8.15 -9.29 -8.62
N ALA A 96 -7.59 -9.38 -7.41
CA ALA A 96 -6.35 -8.67 -7.07
C ALA A 96 -5.19 -9.08 -7.99
N ALA A 97 -5.06 -10.37 -8.32
CA ALA A 97 -4.05 -10.86 -9.25
C ALA A 97 -4.15 -10.20 -10.64
N TRP A 98 -5.35 -9.96 -11.15
CA TRP A 98 -5.54 -9.23 -12.42
C TRP A 98 -5.00 -7.80 -12.36
N ALA A 99 -5.15 -7.11 -11.22
CA ALA A 99 -4.60 -5.78 -11.01
C ALA A 99 -3.06 -5.81 -10.92
N PHE A 100 -2.50 -6.67 -10.05
CA PHE A 100 -1.05 -6.74 -9.86
C PHE A 100 -0.28 -7.28 -11.07
N LYS A 101 -0.90 -8.13 -11.89
CA LYS A 101 -0.30 -8.60 -13.15
C LYS A 101 0.06 -7.45 -14.09
N GLN A 102 -0.65 -6.33 -14.01
CA GLN A 102 -0.38 -5.18 -14.87
C GLN A 102 0.97 -4.53 -14.55
N VAL A 103 1.45 -4.60 -13.31
CA VAL A 103 2.71 -3.98 -12.88
C VAL A 103 3.90 -4.94 -12.89
N GLU A 104 3.70 -6.21 -13.25
CA GLU A 104 4.73 -7.25 -13.24
C GLU A 104 5.92 -6.92 -14.14
N GLY A 105 7.12 -7.09 -13.59
CA GLY A 105 8.39 -6.97 -14.31
C GLY A 105 8.77 -5.54 -14.70
N ARG A 106 8.23 -4.53 -14.00
CA ARG A 106 8.46 -3.12 -14.29
C ARG A 106 9.38 -2.46 -13.27
N ASP A 107 9.93 -1.31 -13.65
CA ASP A 107 10.89 -0.55 -12.85
C ASP A 107 10.16 0.55 -12.06
N TYR A 108 9.90 0.29 -10.77
CA TYR A 108 9.39 1.28 -9.81
C TYR A 108 10.41 1.44 -8.67
N GLU A 109 10.68 2.68 -8.28
CA GLU A 109 11.60 2.97 -7.16
C GLU A 109 11.00 2.57 -5.81
N PHE A 110 9.69 2.78 -5.65
CA PHE A 110 8.91 2.36 -4.50
C PHE A 110 7.42 2.27 -4.87
N VAL A 111 6.62 1.61 -4.05
CA VAL A 111 5.16 1.53 -4.22
C VAL A 111 4.45 2.10 -3.00
N VAL A 112 3.61 3.11 -3.21
CA VAL A 112 2.66 3.55 -2.18
C VAL A 112 1.53 2.55 -2.09
N VAL A 113 1.32 1.96 -0.91
CA VAL A 113 0.17 1.07 -0.67
C VAL A 113 -0.78 1.78 0.26
N LEU A 114 -1.77 2.44 -0.34
CA LEU A 114 -2.85 3.07 0.39
C LEU A 114 -3.85 1.98 0.81
N GLY A 115 -4.26 1.99 2.07
CA GLY A 115 -5.28 1.13 2.65
C GLY A 115 -6.24 1.96 3.50
N VAL A 116 -7.31 1.32 3.95
CA VAL A 116 -8.32 1.96 4.81
C VAL A 116 -8.34 1.35 6.20
N ASN A 117 -8.81 2.14 7.16
CA ASN A 117 -8.95 1.75 8.55
C ASN A 117 -10.27 1.00 8.81
N HIS A 118 -10.17 -0.28 9.19
CA HIS A 118 -11.28 -1.12 9.64
C HIS A 118 -11.25 -1.37 11.15
N GLN A 119 -10.08 -1.22 11.78
CA GLN A 119 -9.80 -1.80 13.09
C GLN A 119 -9.69 -0.79 14.23
N THR A 120 -9.46 0.48 13.93
CA THR A 120 -9.25 1.51 14.95
C THR A 120 -10.40 2.51 14.93
N PRO A 121 -11.48 2.27 15.69
CA PRO A 121 -12.56 3.24 15.84
C PRO A 121 -11.99 4.60 16.24
N THR A 122 -12.58 5.68 15.73
CA THR A 122 -12.21 7.09 15.99
C THR A 122 -10.90 7.59 15.38
N PHE A 123 -10.07 6.73 14.76
CA PHE A 123 -8.93 7.22 14.00
C PHE A 123 -9.40 7.85 12.68
N ASP A 124 -9.35 9.18 12.61
CA ASP A 124 -9.83 10.00 11.50
C ASP A 124 -8.69 10.72 10.73
N LYS A 125 -7.43 10.38 11.01
CA LYS A 125 -6.24 10.99 10.40
C LYS A 125 -5.64 10.10 9.30
N ILE A 126 -4.44 10.42 8.84
CA ILE A 126 -3.66 9.61 7.90
C ILE A 126 -2.48 9.01 8.67
N SER A 127 -2.31 7.69 8.63
CA SER A 127 -1.15 7.03 9.23
C SER A 127 -0.22 6.50 8.16
N VAL A 128 1.04 6.94 8.15
CA VAL A 128 2.11 6.40 7.30
C VAL A 128 3.00 5.53 8.16
N TYR A 129 3.25 4.29 7.73
CA TYR A 129 4.13 3.39 8.46
C TYR A 129 5.59 3.74 8.17
N ALA A 130 6.30 4.32 9.14
CA ALA A 130 7.71 4.68 9.05
C ALA A 130 8.64 3.73 9.83
N GLY A 131 8.22 2.47 10.01
CA GLY A 131 9.07 1.40 10.56
C GLY A 131 10.07 0.84 9.54
N ASP A 132 10.65 -0.32 9.83
CA ASP A 132 11.70 -0.94 9.01
C ASP A 132 11.16 -1.79 7.86
N ALA A 133 10.16 -2.63 8.11
CA ALA A 133 9.61 -3.54 7.10
C ALA A 133 8.19 -4.00 7.41
N PHE A 134 7.50 -4.50 6.39
CA PHE A 134 6.33 -5.37 6.53
C PHE A 134 6.76 -6.83 6.37
N GLU A 135 6.29 -7.70 7.26
CA GLU A 135 6.55 -9.13 7.18
C GLU A 135 5.29 -9.88 6.72
N THR A 136 5.48 -10.81 5.79
CA THR A 136 4.50 -11.82 5.40
C THR A 136 5.16 -13.21 5.50
N PRO A 137 4.41 -14.31 5.32
CA PRO A 137 5.03 -15.63 5.19
C PRO A 137 6.02 -15.76 4.01
N LEU A 138 5.97 -14.86 3.01
CA LEU A 138 6.94 -14.85 1.90
C LEU A 138 8.24 -14.12 2.23
N GLY A 139 8.35 -13.53 3.43
CA GLY A 139 9.49 -12.74 3.86
C GLY A 139 9.13 -11.27 4.10
N ARG A 140 10.16 -10.43 4.19
CA ARG A 140 10.02 -9.01 4.53
C ARG A 140 10.05 -8.14 3.27
N VAL A 141 9.29 -7.05 3.29
CA VAL A 141 9.35 -5.97 2.30
C VAL A 141 9.81 -4.70 3.01
N PRO A 142 10.93 -4.08 2.57
CA PRO A 142 11.46 -2.89 3.21
C PRO A 142 10.52 -1.70 3.03
N ILE A 143 10.51 -0.81 4.01
CA ILE A 143 9.82 0.47 3.93
C ILE A 143 10.74 1.50 3.27
N GLN A 144 10.22 2.31 2.34
CA GLN A 144 10.93 3.48 1.84
C GLN A 144 10.83 4.62 2.87
N LYS A 145 11.77 4.63 3.83
CA LYS A 145 11.70 5.46 5.04
C LYS A 145 11.81 6.94 4.76
N GLU A 146 12.66 7.33 3.83
CA GLU A 146 12.88 8.73 3.46
C GLU A 146 11.57 9.35 2.97
N ILE A 147 10.84 8.64 2.11
CA ILE A 147 9.52 9.06 1.61
C ILE A 147 8.47 9.02 2.72
N ALA A 148 8.45 7.96 3.54
CA ALA A 148 7.51 7.85 4.65
C ALA A 148 7.65 9.02 5.64
N ASN A 149 8.87 9.40 6.00
CA ASN A 149 9.14 10.52 6.89
C ASN A 149 8.81 11.87 6.22
N ALA A 150 9.13 12.05 4.94
CA ALA A 150 8.75 13.26 4.21
C ALA A 150 7.23 13.48 4.20
N LEU A 151 6.43 12.42 4.01
CA LEU A 151 4.98 12.49 4.09
C LEU A 151 4.48 12.89 5.48
N ILE A 152 5.09 12.34 6.54
CA ILE A 152 4.74 12.69 7.93
C ILE A 152 5.05 14.15 8.22
N GLU A 153 6.18 14.66 7.72
CA GLU A 153 6.58 16.06 7.91
C GLU A 153 5.73 17.04 7.08
N ALA A 154 5.08 16.58 6.01
CA ALA A 154 4.29 17.42 5.12
C ALA A 154 3.04 18.03 5.78
N HIS A 155 2.41 17.35 6.74
CA HIS A 155 1.19 17.85 7.38
C HIS A 155 0.93 17.24 8.76
N GLU A 156 0.39 18.02 9.72
CA GLU A 156 0.09 17.58 11.10
C GLU A 156 -0.98 16.47 11.23
N ARG A 157 -1.70 16.21 10.14
CA ARG A 157 -2.70 15.13 10.04
C ARG A 157 -2.10 13.83 9.51
N ILE A 158 -0.87 13.86 9.02
CA ILE A 158 -0.10 12.69 8.59
C ILE A 158 0.86 12.35 9.72
N LEU A 159 0.76 11.13 10.24
CA LEU A 159 1.53 10.71 11.42
C LEU A 159 1.92 9.24 11.30
N PHE A 160 2.82 8.77 12.16
CA PHE A 160 3.11 7.35 12.28
C PHE A 160 2.49 6.78 13.56
N ASP A 161 1.37 6.06 13.42
CA ASP A 161 0.76 5.31 14.53
C ASP A 161 0.77 3.80 14.30
N ARG A 162 1.73 3.14 14.94
CA ARG A 162 1.88 1.67 14.92
C ARG A 162 0.60 0.94 15.32
N LYS A 163 -0.22 1.50 16.22
CA LYS A 163 -1.44 0.86 16.71
C LYS A 163 -2.50 0.76 15.63
N VAL A 164 -2.52 1.71 14.69
CA VAL A 164 -3.44 1.70 13.54
C VAL A 164 -3.00 0.67 12.50
N HIS A 165 -1.69 0.55 12.24
CA HIS A 165 -1.18 -0.42 11.26
C HIS A 165 -1.23 -1.87 11.75
N LYS A 166 -0.93 -2.11 13.04
CA LYS A 166 -0.73 -3.47 13.58
C LYS A 166 -1.90 -4.45 13.33
N PRO A 167 -3.18 -4.07 13.52
CA PRO A 167 -4.30 -4.97 13.27
C PRO A 167 -4.85 -4.88 11.83
N GLU A 168 -4.45 -3.88 11.06
CA GLU A 168 -5.12 -3.51 9.79
C GLU A 168 -4.68 -4.40 8.63
N HIS A 169 -5.64 -4.96 7.90
CA HIS A 169 -5.38 -5.95 6.85
C HIS A 169 -5.38 -5.38 5.44
N SER A 170 -6.02 -4.22 5.21
CA SER A 170 -6.24 -3.68 3.87
C SER A 170 -4.96 -3.52 3.05
N ILE A 171 -3.85 -3.18 3.70
CA ILE A 171 -2.52 -3.14 3.09
C ILE A 171 -1.88 -4.53 3.06
N GLU A 172 -1.99 -5.29 4.16
CA GLU A 172 -1.29 -6.57 4.35
C GLU A 172 -1.56 -7.59 3.24
N VAL A 173 -2.82 -7.72 2.87
CA VAL A 173 -3.27 -8.73 1.89
C VAL A 173 -2.74 -8.46 0.49
N GLU A 174 -2.33 -7.23 0.18
CA GLU A 174 -1.77 -6.88 -1.11
C GLU A 174 -0.26 -7.16 -1.20
N ILE A 175 0.42 -7.26 -0.05
CA ILE A 175 1.88 -7.43 0.01
C ILE A 175 2.37 -8.73 -0.65
N PRO A 176 1.73 -9.91 -0.47
CA PRO A 176 2.20 -11.11 -1.14
C PRO A 176 2.12 -11.04 -2.66
N PHE A 177 1.16 -10.31 -3.23
CA PHE A 177 1.12 -10.06 -4.68
C PHE A 177 2.29 -9.17 -5.10
N LEU A 178 2.50 -8.04 -4.40
CA LEU A 178 3.63 -7.14 -4.65
C LEU A 178 4.98 -7.87 -4.60
N GLN A 179 5.21 -8.70 -3.58
CA GLN A 179 6.43 -9.50 -3.44
C GLN A 179 6.69 -10.44 -4.63
N LYS A 180 5.65 -10.83 -5.38
CA LYS A 180 5.76 -11.69 -6.55
C LYS A 180 5.96 -10.92 -7.85
N VAL A 181 5.27 -9.80 -8.02
CA VAL A 181 5.30 -9.05 -9.29
C VAL A 181 6.41 -7.98 -9.35
N LEU A 182 6.85 -7.51 -8.18
CA LEU A 182 7.87 -6.48 -7.99
C LEU A 182 8.80 -6.87 -6.82
N PRO A 183 9.64 -7.91 -7.00
CA PRO A 183 10.59 -8.30 -5.97
C PRO A 183 11.53 -7.14 -5.64
N ASP A 184 11.92 -7.02 -4.37
CA ASP A 184 12.86 -6.02 -3.84
C ASP A 184 12.42 -4.55 -3.90
N VAL A 185 11.24 -4.23 -4.45
CA VAL A 185 10.72 -2.86 -4.47
C VAL A 185 10.21 -2.47 -3.07
N PRO A 186 10.74 -1.41 -2.44
CA PRO A 186 10.27 -0.96 -1.13
C PRO A 186 8.88 -0.35 -1.21
N ILE A 187 8.17 -0.35 -0.09
CA ILE A 187 6.80 0.16 -0.01
C ILE A 187 6.67 1.37 0.92
N VAL A 188 5.62 2.16 0.71
CA VAL A 188 5.17 3.23 1.61
C VAL A 188 3.73 2.92 2.01
N PRO A 189 3.50 2.23 3.15
CA PRO A 189 2.17 1.88 3.63
C PRO A 189 1.45 3.10 4.22
N ILE A 190 0.27 3.41 3.72
CA ILE A 190 -0.54 4.54 4.19
C ILE A 190 -1.93 4.04 4.54
N ILE A 191 -2.41 4.31 5.75
CA ILE A 191 -3.79 4.07 6.16
C ILE A 191 -4.51 5.42 6.19
N ILE A 192 -5.56 5.55 5.40
CA ILE A 192 -6.52 6.65 5.58
C ILE A 192 -7.57 6.22 6.61
N GLY A 193 -7.67 6.99 7.70
CA GLY A 193 -8.59 6.73 8.81
C GLY A 193 -10.04 6.92 8.37
N ALA A 194 -10.43 8.17 8.13
CA ALA A 194 -11.68 8.52 7.48
C ALA A 194 -11.38 9.17 6.12
N PRO A 195 -11.98 8.71 5.00
CA PRO A 195 -11.78 9.32 3.69
C PRO A 195 -12.60 10.61 3.54
N THR A 196 -12.42 11.56 4.47
CA THR A 196 -12.99 12.90 4.37
C THR A 196 -12.31 13.67 3.23
N GLU A 197 -13.01 14.64 2.65
CA GLU A 197 -12.42 15.51 1.62
C GLU A 197 -11.12 16.17 2.10
N GLU A 198 -11.07 16.60 3.36
CA GLU A 198 -9.88 17.17 4.00
C GLU A 198 -8.68 16.21 3.94
N ASN A 199 -8.85 14.97 4.44
CA ASN A 199 -7.76 14.00 4.43
C ASN A 199 -7.34 13.60 3.02
N CYS A 200 -8.30 13.43 2.11
CA CYS A 200 -8.01 13.10 0.72
C CYS A 200 -7.19 14.20 0.03
N ARG A 201 -7.52 15.47 0.24
CA ARG A 201 -6.76 16.61 -0.30
C ARG A 201 -5.36 16.70 0.32
N ILE A 202 -5.25 16.62 1.64
CA ILE A 202 -3.96 16.65 2.34
C ILE A 202 -3.04 15.56 1.83
N LEU A 203 -3.53 14.33 1.69
CA LEU A 203 -2.73 13.22 1.20
C LEU A 203 -2.35 13.41 -0.28
N ALA A 204 -3.28 13.88 -1.12
CA ALA A 204 -3.00 14.14 -2.52
C ALA A 204 -1.92 15.22 -2.70
N ASP A 205 -2.01 16.31 -1.95
CA ASP A 205 -1.03 17.41 -1.99
C ASP A 205 0.35 16.97 -1.47
N ALA A 206 0.41 16.04 -0.51
CA ALA A 206 1.66 15.51 0.02
C ALA A 206 2.34 14.49 -0.92
N LEU A 207 1.62 13.91 -1.88
CA LEU A 207 2.13 12.89 -2.81
C LEU A 207 2.71 13.47 -4.11
N VAL A 208 2.60 14.78 -4.35
CA VAL A 208 3.05 15.50 -5.56
C VAL A 208 4.17 16.48 -5.29
#